data_AF-A0A352DLS9-F1
#
_entry.id   AF-A0A352DLS9-F1
#
_cell.length_a   1.000
_cell.length_b   1.000
_cell.length_c   1.000
_cell.angle_alpha   90.00
_cell.angle_beta   90.00
_cell.angle_gamma   90.00
#
_symmetry.space_group_name_H-M   'P 1'
#
loop_
_entity.id
_entity.type
_entity.pdbx_description
1 polymer ?
#
loop_
_entity_poly.entity_id
_entity_poly.type
_entity_poly.pdbx_seq_one_letter_code
_entity_poly.pdbx_strand_id
1 'polypeptide(L)'
;NIIMAAEQAVKLTDRSVCVLQTRTIPQGISAMLAFDEELSLAENRINMTKAFEKVSTGLITFAARDSEFEGHQIKEGEILALDNGKLSFTERDINKATVKLAKRLAKGDTSYVTLIYGADVTEENAEQMQQLLQSKLSDKIEVMLVNGGQPVYYYIISVE
;
A
#
# COMPACT_ATOMS: atom_id res chain seq x y z
N ASN A 1 1.22 14.19 11.48
CA ASN A 1 1.68 15.59 11.28
C ASN A 1 2.91 15.70 10.36
N ILE A 2 3.15 14.73 9.47
CA ILE A 2 4.41 14.66 8.70
C ILE A 2 4.38 15.61 7.49
N ILE A 3 3.27 15.63 6.75
CA ILE A 3 3.09 16.48 5.56
C ILE A 3 3.21 17.97 5.93
N MET A 4 2.52 18.42 6.97
CA MET A 4 2.59 19.84 7.39
C MET A 4 4.02 20.24 7.79
N ALA A 5 4.76 19.36 8.49
CA ALA A 5 6.15 19.63 8.84
C ALA A 5 7.04 19.77 7.58
N ALA A 6 6.86 18.89 6.59
CA ALA A 6 7.57 18.97 5.32
C ALA A 6 7.24 20.27 4.55
N GLU A 7 5.98 20.68 4.51
CA GLU A 7 5.56 21.93 3.88
C GLU A 7 6.11 23.18 4.56
N GLN A 8 6.27 23.17 5.88
CA GLN A 8 6.95 24.28 6.56
C GLN A 8 8.43 24.33 6.21
N ALA A 9 9.10 23.18 6.04
CA ALA A 9 10.51 23.13 5.65
C ALA A 9 10.76 23.76 4.26
N VAL A 10 9.80 23.67 3.34
CA VAL A 10 9.87 24.34 2.02
C VAL A 10 10.03 25.85 2.16
N LYS A 11 9.45 26.47 3.19
CA LYS A 11 9.53 27.92 3.42
C LYS A 11 10.86 28.36 4.03
N LEU A 12 11.67 27.41 4.52
CA LEU A 12 12.92 27.68 5.24
C LEU A 12 14.17 27.44 4.38
N THR A 13 14.00 27.03 3.12
CA THR A 13 15.09 26.67 2.21
C THR A 13 15.20 27.67 1.06
N ASP A 14 16.43 27.90 0.61
CA ASP A 14 16.73 28.73 -0.57
C ASP A 14 16.61 27.93 -1.89
N ARG A 15 16.29 26.63 -1.81
CA ARG A 15 16.12 25.74 -2.98
C ARG A 15 14.66 25.66 -3.41
N SER A 16 14.44 25.46 -4.71
CA SER A 16 13.10 25.11 -5.24
C SER A 16 12.73 23.68 -4.83
N VAL A 17 11.80 23.56 -3.88
CA VAL A 17 11.33 22.28 -3.34
C VAL A 17 9.82 22.19 -3.47
N CYS A 18 9.33 21.00 -3.82
CA CYS A 18 7.91 20.66 -3.81
C CYS A 18 7.69 19.43 -2.92
N VAL A 19 6.64 19.46 -2.10
CA VAL A 19 6.21 18.31 -1.28
C VAL A 19 5.10 17.58 -2.03
N LEU A 20 5.30 16.29 -2.28
CA LEU A 20 4.26 15.38 -2.74
C LEU A 20 3.56 14.77 -1.52
N GLN A 21 2.24 14.87 -1.46
CA GLN A 21 1.46 14.50 -0.28
C GLN A 21 1.08 13.02 -0.25
N THR A 22 2.03 12.13 -0.56
CA THR A 22 1.84 10.68 -0.49
C THR A 22 1.60 10.23 0.95
N ARG A 23 0.70 9.27 1.16
CA ARG A 23 0.32 8.78 2.49
C ARG A 23 0.78 7.36 2.76
N THR A 24 1.10 6.60 1.72
CA THR A 24 1.51 5.21 1.81
C THR A 24 2.83 4.97 1.08
N ILE A 25 3.49 3.87 1.41
CA ILE A 25 4.74 3.46 0.74
C ILE A 25 4.51 3.26 -0.77
N PRO A 26 3.48 2.52 -1.23
CA PRO A 26 3.25 2.37 -2.67
C PRO A 26 2.99 3.68 -3.40
N GLN A 27 2.26 4.62 -2.78
CA GLN A 27 2.08 5.96 -3.35
C GLN A 27 3.42 6.69 -3.54
N GLY A 28 4.33 6.60 -2.56
CA GLY A 28 5.68 7.15 -2.67
C GLY A 28 6.47 6.55 -3.83
N ILE A 29 6.44 5.22 -3.96
CA ILE A 29 7.15 4.50 -5.04
C ILE A 29 6.58 4.89 -6.41
N SER A 30 5.26 4.85 -6.58
CA SER A 30 4.59 5.22 -7.83
C SER A 30 4.87 6.68 -8.23
N ALA A 31 4.87 7.60 -7.26
CA ALA A 31 5.27 8.98 -7.49
C ALA A 31 6.72 9.07 -8.00
N MET A 32 7.66 8.37 -7.35
CA MET A 32 9.07 8.39 -7.72
C MET A 32 9.32 7.81 -9.12
N LEU A 33 8.62 6.74 -9.48
CA LEU A 33 8.74 6.11 -10.81
C LEU A 33 8.19 7.00 -11.94
N ALA A 34 7.30 7.93 -11.62
CA ALA A 34 6.74 8.89 -12.57
C ALA A 34 7.58 10.18 -12.72
N PHE A 35 8.71 10.29 -12.02
CA PHE A 35 9.62 11.42 -12.15
C PHE A 35 10.39 11.35 -13.48
N ASP A 36 10.55 12.51 -14.11
CA ASP A 36 11.30 12.67 -15.35
C ASP A 36 12.24 13.88 -15.23
N GLU A 37 13.54 13.66 -15.38
CA GLU A 37 14.56 14.69 -15.24
C GLU A 37 14.53 15.76 -16.34
N GLU A 38 13.91 15.47 -17.49
CA GLU A 38 13.78 16.41 -18.60
C GLU A 38 12.62 17.41 -18.40
N LEU A 39 11.70 17.13 -17.45
CA LEU A 39 10.52 17.95 -17.20
C LEU A 39 10.74 19.02 -16.14
N SER A 40 10.00 20.13 -16.24
CA SER A 40 10.01 21.15 -15.21
C SER A 40 9.46 20.64 -13.86
N LEU A 41 9.78 21.35 -12.77
CA LEU A 41 9.25 21.03 -11.44
C LEU A 41 7.71 20.99 -11.40
N ALA A 42 7.04 21.89 -12.13
CA ALA A 42 5.59 21.96 -12.16
C ALA A 42 4.98 20.76 -12.90
N GLU A 43 5.57 20.35 -14.02
CA GLU A 43 5.14 19.19 -14.80
C GLU A 43 5.38 17.90 -14.02
N ASN A 44 6.56 17.73 -13.45
CA ASN A 44 6.87 16.62 -12.55
C ASN A 44 5.88 16.53 -11.40
N ARG A 45 5.61 17.66 -10.72
CA ARG A 45 4.61 17.69 -9.64
C ARG A 45 3.25 17.16 -10.09
N ILE A 46 2.77 17.60 -11.26
CA ILE A 46 1.47 17.17 -11.80
C ILE A 46 1.50 15.67 -12.13
N ASN A 47 2.52 15.21 -12.85
CA ASN A 47 2.63 13.83 -13.31
C ASN A 47 2.78 12.85 -12.15
N MET A 48 3.70 13.14 -11.22
CA MET A 48 3.91 12.34 -10.01
C MET A 48 2.66 12.32 -9.12
N THR A 49 1.92 13.44 -9.03
CA THR A 49 0.64 13.49 -8.30
C THR A 49 -0.40 12.57 -8.93
N LYS A 50 -0.59 12.67 -10.25
CA LYS A 50 -1.51 11.79 -10.98
C LYS A 50 -1.14 10.32 -10.88
N ALA A 51 0.15 9.99 -10.78
CA ALA A 51 0.61 8.63 -10.60
C ALA A 51 0.17 8.09 -9.24
N PHE A 52 0.54 8.75 -8.14
CA PHE A 52 0.22 8.23 -6.81
C PHE A 52 -1.28 8.28 -6.47
N GLU A 53 -2.06 9.19 -7.06
CA GLU A 53 -3.51 9.29 -6.84
C GLU A 53 -4.30 8.08 -7.38
N LYS A 54 -3.75 7.36 -8.36
CA LYS A 54 -4.35 6.13 -8.88
C LYS A 54 -4.10 4.92 -7.98
N VAL A 55 -3.13 5.03 -7.08
CA VAL A 55 -2.69 3.92 -6.23
C VAL A 55 -3.65 3.72 -5.07
N SER A 56 -4.25 2.54 -5.00
CA SER A 56 -4.98 2.07 -3.82
C SER A 56 -4.07 1.18 -2.98
N THR A 57 -3.97 1.44 -1.67
CA THR A 57 -3.11 0.66 -0.78
C THR A 57 -3.92 -0.17 0.22
N GLY A 58 -3.60 -1.47 0.29
CA GLY A 58 -4.04 -2.38 1.34
C GLY A 58 -2.91 -2.72 2.31
N LEU A 59 -3.24 -2.98 3.57
CA LEU A 59 -2.27 -3.47 4.56
C LEU A 59 -2.85 -4.68 5.30
N ILE A 60 -2.03 -5.70 5.50
CA ILE A 60 -2.34 -6.89 6.28
C ILE A 60 -1.41 -6.91 7.50
N THR A 61 -1.99 -6.88 8.69
CA THR A 61 -1.26 -6.90 9.97
C THR A 61 -2.04 -7.71 11.01
N PHE A 62 -1.58 -7.70 12.26
CA PHE A 62 -2.23 -8.39 13.38
C PHE A 62 -2.65 -7.40 14.47
N ALA A 63 -3.64 -7.79 15.26
CA ALA A 63 -4.02 -7.07 16.47
C ALA A 63 -2.99 -7.35 17.58
N ALA A 64 -2.22 -6.34 17.97
CA ALA A 64 -1.23 -6.48 19.04
C ALA A 64 -1.83 -6.62 20.45
N ARG A 65 -3.14 -6.38 20.60
CA ARG A 65 -3.90 -6.52 21.84
C ARG A 65 -5.40 -6.55 21.55
N ASP A 66 -6.18 -7.01 22.53
CA ASP A 66 -7.63 -6.86 22.52
C ASP A 66 -8.03 -5.38 22.37
N SER A 67 -9.02 -5.11 21.52
CA SER A 67 -9.53 -3.76 21.26
C SER A 67 -10.97 -3.78 20.75
N GLU A 68 -11.57 -2.61 20.61
CA GLU A 68 -12.90 -2.44 20.01
C GLU A 68 -12.80 -1.45 18.84
N PHE A 69 -13.39 -1.79 17.70
CA PHE A 69 -13.48 -0.92 16.53
C PHE A 69 -14.91 -0.91 15.98
N GLU A 70 -15.54 0.27 15.93
CA GLU A 70 -16.93 0.44 15.44
C GLU A 70 -17.95 -0.52 16.10
N GLY A 71 -17.77 -0.85 17.38
CA GLY A 71 -18.62 -1.79 18.11
C GLY A 71 -18.25 -3.28 17.93
N HIS A 72 -17.22 -3.59 17.15
CA HIS A 72 -16.69 -4.94 16.98
C HIS A 72 -15.51 -5.18 17.93
N GLN A 73 -15.58 -6.24 18.73
CA GLN A 73 -14.44 -6.69 19.52
C GLN A 73 -13.40 -7.37 18.62
N ILE A 74 -12.18 -6.88 18.68
CA ILE A 74 -11.00 -7.44 18.01
C ILE A 74 -10.16 -8.11 19.08
N LYS A 75 -9.82 -9.39 18.87
CA LYS A 75 -8.95 -10.13 19.78
C LYS A 75 -7.49 -10.02 19.37
N GLU A 76 -6.61 -10.05 20.36
CA GLU A 76 -5.16 -10.15 20.13
C GLU A 76 -4.85 -11.33 19.19
N GLY A 77 -3.97 -11.09 18.22
CA GLY A 77 -3.58 -12.04 17.18
C GLY A 77 -4.53 -12.13 15.99
N GLU A 78 -5.71 -11.50 16.02
CA GLU A 78 -6.56 -11.44 14.81
C GLU A 78 -5.91 -10.67 13.68
N ILE A 79 -6.16 -11.11 12.44
CA ILE A 79 -5.62 -10.46 11.25
C ILE A 79 -6.49 -9.26 10.91
N LEU A 80 -5.83 -8.12 10.76
CA LEU A 80 -6.45 -6.85 10.41
C LEU A 80 -6.15 -6.53 8.95
N ALA A 81 -7.21 -6.30 8.17
CA ALA A 81 -7.12 -5.81 6.82
C ALA A 81 -7.48 -4.32 6.80
N LEU A 82 -6.52 -3.48 6.42
CA LEU A 82 -6.67 -2.03 6.35
C LEU A 82 -6.75 -1.59 4.88
N ASP A 83 -7.72 -0.75 4.55
CA ASP A 83 -7.87 -0.07 3.26
C ASP A 83 -7.50 1.41 3.46
N ASN A 84 -6.42 1.85 2.80
CA ASN A 84 -5.90 3.22 2.93
C ASN A 84 -5.74 3.68 4.39
N GLY A 85 -5.26 2.77 5.24
CA GLY A 85 -5.01 3.01 6.67
C GLY A 85 -6.24 2.93 7.58
N LYS A 86 -7.43 2.64 7.05
CA LYS A 86 -8.66 2.42 7.85
C LYS A 86 -8.97 0.93 7.95
N LEU A 87 -9.42 0.46 9.11
CA LEU A 87 -9.85 -0.93 9.25
C LEU A 87 -11.03 -1.21 8.33
N SER A 88 -10.85 -2.23 7.50
CA SER A 88 -11.81 -2.65 6.49
C SER A 88 -12.59 -3.87 6.95
N PHE A 89 -11.89 -4.85 7.53
CA PHE A 89 -12.45 -6.04 8.17
C PHE A 89 -11.34 -6.77 8.96
N THR A 90 -11.75 -7.73 9.79
CA THR A 90 -10.85 -8.70 10.43
C THR A 90 -11.01 -10.10 9.84
N GLU A 91 -10.01 -10.94 10.03
CA GLU A 91 -10.00 -12.33 9.59
C GLU A 91 -9.07 -13.17 10.49
N ARG A 92 -9.14 -14.49 10.41
CA ARG A 92 -8.25 -15.38 11.20
C ARG A 92 -7.08 -15.96 10.42
N ASP A 93 -7.15 -15.85 9.09
CA ASP A 93 -6.19 -16.45 8.18
C ASP A 93 -5.60 -15.35 7.29
N ILE A 94 -4.27 -15.24 7.31
CA ILE A 94 -3.52 -14.22 6.57
C ILE A 94 -3.81 -14.32 5.07
N ASN A 95 -3.91 -15.54 4.53
CA ASN A 95 -4.09 -15.76 3.11
C ASN A 95 -5.49 -15.33 2.66
N LYS A 96 -6.52 -15.72 3.42
CA LYS A 96 -7.90 -15.28 3.18
C LYS A 96 -8.03 -13.77 3.29
N ALA A 97 -7.41 -13.16 4.30
CA ALA A 97 -7.43 -11.71 4.49
C ALA A 97 -6.83 -10.98 3.28
N THR A 98 -5.65 -11.44 2.83
CA THR A 98 -4.91 -10.86 1.71
C THR A 98 -5.70 -10.95 0.41
N VAL A 99 -6.22 -12.13 0.06
CA VAL A 99 -7.04 -12.32 -1.15
C VAL A 99 -8.31 -11.47 -1.11
N LYS A 100 -9.01 -11.44 0.04
CA LYS A 100 -10.24 -10.67 0.21
C LYS A 100 -9.98 -9.16 0.07
N LEU A 101 -8.89 -8.67 0.65
CA LEU A 101 -8.52 -7.26 0.55
C LEU A 101 -8.10 -6.90 -0.88
N ALA A 102 -7.26 -7.71 -1.52
CA ALA A 102 -6.83 -7.48 -2.91
C ALA A 102 -8.03 -7.40 -3.87
N LYS A 103 -9.01 -8.30 -3.73
CA LYS A 103 -10.26 -8.26 -4.52
C LYS A 103 -11.09 -7.01 -4.29
N ARG A 104 -11.10 -6.48 -3.07
CA ARG A 104 -11.85 -5.26 -2.73
C ARG A 104 -11.19 -4.01 -3.31
N LEU A 105 -9.86 -4.02 -3.37
CA LEU A 105 -9.07 -2.92 -3.91
C LEU A 105 -9.02 -2.94 -5.45
N ALA A 106 -8.95 -4.12 -6.05
CA ALA A 106 -8.98 -4.31 -7.50
C ALA A 106 -10.34 -3.86 -8.07
N LYS A 107 -10.30 -2.81 -8.90
CA LYS A 107 -11.46 -2.24 -9.60
C LYS A 107 -11.35 -2.52 -11.11
N GLY A 108 -12.35 -2.07 -11.87
CA GLY A 108 -12.47 -2.41 -13.30
C GLY A 108 -11.33 -1.92 -14.20
N ASP A 109 -10.56 -0.94 -13.74
CA ASP A 109 -9.42 -0.34 -14.42
C ASP A 109 -8.05 -0.82 -13.89
N THR A 110 -8.04 -1.70 -12.89
CA THR A 110 -6.81 -2.26 -12.33
C THR A 110 -6.07 -3.10 -13.36
N SER A 111 -4.78 -2.80 -13.52
CA SER A 111 -3.85 -3.53 -14.39
C SER A 111 -2.78 -4.28 -13.59
N TYR A 112 -2.36 -3.71 -12.45
CA TYR A 112 -1.27 -4.25 -11.64
C TYR A 112 -1.66 -4.38 -10.18
N VAL A 113 -1.25 -5.48 -9.57
CA VAL A 113 -1.28 -5.68 -8.12
C VAL A 113 0.13 -6.01 -7.66
N THR A 114 0.73 -5.15 -6.85
CA THR A 114 2.05 -5.42 -6.25
C THR A 114 1.87 -5.87 -4.82
N LEU A 115 2.34 -7.07 -4.52
CA LEU A 115 2.42 -7.60 -3.16
C LEU A 115 3.81 -7.36 -2.60
N ILE A 116 3.90 -6.54 -1.55
CA ILE A 116 5.14 -6.24 -0.84
C ILE A 116 5.13 -6.98 0.49
N TYR A 117 5.98 -8.00 0.67
CA TYR A 117 5.97 -8.84 1.87
C TYR A 117 6.94 -8.37 2.95
N GLY A 118 6.56 -8.59 4.21
CA GLY A 118 7.28 -8.13 5.40
C GLY A 118 8.29 -9.13 5.95
N ALA A 119 9.01 -8.72 7.00
CA ALA A 119 10.08 -9.51 7.59
C ALA A 119 9.62 -10.87 8.16
N ASP A 120 8.37 -10.95 8.62
CA ASP A 120 7.80 -12.17 9.20
C ASP A 120 7.19 -13.12 8.15
N VAL A 121 7.30 -12.79 6.86
CA VAL A 121 6.85 -13.63 5.76
C VAL A 121 8.08 -14.18 5.04
N THR A 122 8.21 -15.51 5.02
CA THR A 122 9.23 -16.19 4.22
C THR A 122 8.96 -16.01 2.72
N GLU A 123 10.01 -15.98 1.91
CA GLU A 123 9.92 -15.90 0.45
C GLU A 123 8.98 -16.96 -0.16
N GLU A 124 9.09 -18.22 0.28
CA GLU A 124 8.21 -19.31 -0.19
C GLU A 124 6.72 -19.01 0.05
N ASN A 125 6.34 -18.59 1.26
CA ASN A 125 4.96 -18.19 1.57
C ASN A 125 4.50 -16.99 0.74
N ALA A 126 5.41 -16.05 0.44
CA ALA A 126 5.11 -14.87 -0.36
C ALA A 126 4.87 -15.24 -1.84
N GLU A 127 5.65 -16.15 -2.40
CA GLU A 127 5.46 -16.72 -3.74
C GLU A 127 4.14 -17.50 -3.84
N GLN A 128 3.83 -18.32 -2.84
CA GLN A 128 2.55 -19.03 -2.77
C GLN A 128 1.37 -18.04 -2.73
N MET A 129 1.51 -16.93 -1.99
CA MET A 129 0.50 -15.88 -1.95
C MET A 129 0.37 -15.16 -3.30
N GLN A 130 1.47 -14.84 -3.96
CA GLN A 130 1.46 -14.24 -5.30
C GLN A 130 0.70 -15.13 -6.29
N GLN A 131 1.01 -16.43 -6.33
CA GLN A 131 0.32 -17.39 -7.18
C GLN A 131 -1.17 -17.50 -6.85
N LEU A 132 -1.51 -17.51 -5.55
CA LEU A 132 -2.89 -17.52 -5.10
C LEU A 132 -3.66 -16.26 -5.52
N LEU A 133 -3.04 -15.08 -5.41
CA LEU A 133 -3.63 -13.83 -5.89
C LEU A 133 -3.83 -13.88 -7.41
N GLN A 134 -2.80 -14.30 -8.15
CA GLN A 134 -2.86 -14.43 -9.61
C GLN A 134 -4.00 -15.36 -10.04
N SER A 135 -4.24 -16.46 -9.32
CA SER A 135 -5.32 -17.40 -9.64
C SER A 135 -6.72 -16.93 -9.21
N LYS A 136 -6.82 -15.89 -8.38
CA LYS A 136 -8.09 -15.42 -7.78
C LYS A 136 -8.55 -14.08 -8.32
N LEU A 137 -7.65 -13.30 -8.91
CA LEU A 137 -7.92 -12.05 -9.60
C LEU A 137 -8.24 -12.29 -11.08
N SER A 138 -8.64 -11.23 -11.79
CA SER A 138 -8.90 -11.28 -13.23
C SER A 138 -7.62 -11.58 -14.00
N ASP A 139 -7.69 -12.36 -15.08
CA ASP A 139 -6.55 -12.69 -15.94
C ASP A 139 -5.88 -11.46 -16.58
N LYS A 140 -6.56 -10.31 -16.55
CA LYS A 140 -6.02 -9.02 -17.03
C LYS A 140 -5.12 -8.33 -16.02
N ILE A 141 -5.10 -8.80 -14.77
CA ILE A 141 -4.32 -8.22 -13.67
C ILE A 141 -3.03 -9.01 -13.52
N GLU A 142 -1.90 -8.32 -13.59
CA GLU A 142 -0.58 -8.89 -13.30
C GLU A 142 -0.25 -8.73 -11.82
N VAL A 143 0.10 -9.83 -11.15
CA VAL A 143 0.51 -9.83 -9.75
C VAL A 143 2.03 -9.88 -9.63
N MET A 144 2.62 -8.79 -9.14
CA MET A 144 4.05 -8.68 -8.87
C MET A 144 4.36 -8.93 -7.40
N LEU A 145 5.54 -9.46 -7.12
CA LEU A 145 6.02 -9.72 -5.76
C LEU A 145 7.30 -8.93 -5.48
N VAL A 146 7.35 -8.26 -4.33
CA VAL A 146 8.49 -7.46 -3.88
C VAL A 146 8.81 -7.77 -2.42
N ASN A 147 10.09 -7.95 -2.11
CA ASN A 147 10.54 -8.02 -0.72
C ASN A 147 10.62 -6.60 -0.14
N GLY A 148 9.75 -6.28 0.82
CA GLY A 148 9.78 -4.99 1.52
C GLY A 148 10.45 -5.04 2.89
N GLY A 149 10.50 -6.22 3.52
CA GLY A 149 11.16 -6.41 4.83
C GLY A 149 10.55 -5.57 5.97
N GLN A 150 9.35 -5.02 5.79
CA GLN A 150 8.73 -4.21 6.83
C GLN A 150 8.40 -5.05 8.08
N PRO A 151 8.57 -4.51 9.30
CA PRO A 151 8.47 -5.31 10.53
C PRO A 151 7.05 -5.52 11.07
N VAL A 152 6.06 -4.72 10.64
CA VAL A 152 4.71 -4.72 11.26
C VAL A 152 3.63 -5.31 10.35
N TYR A 153 3.84 -5.23 9.03
CA TYR A 153 2.85 -5.64 8.04
C TYR A 153 3.33 -6.91 7.36
N TYR A 154 2.53 -7.98 7.45
CA TYR A 154 2.79 -9.20 6.67
C TYR A 154 2.82 -8.87 5.18
N TYR A 155 1.84 -8.08 4.72
CA TYR A 155 1.74 -7.64 3.33
C TYR A 155 1.30 -6.18 3.23
N ILE A 156 1.91 -5.46 2.30
CA ILE A 156 1.41 -4.20 1.76
C ILE A 156 0.99 -4.50 0.31
N ILE A 157 -0.23 -4.13 -0.05
CA ILE A 157 -0.80 -4.37 -1.37
C ILE A 157 -0.88 -3.03 -2.09
N SER A 158 -0.20 -2.88 -3.22
CA SER A 158 -0.44 -1.79 -4.17
C SER A 158 -1.40 -2.27 -5.26
N VAL A 159 -2.38 -1.46 -5.60
CA VAL A 159 -3.30 -1.71 -6.71
C VAL A 159 -3.34 -0.47 -7.60
N GLU A 160 -3.04 -0.67 -8.88
CA GLU A 160 -2.88 0.38 -9.89
C GLU A 160 -3.55 -0.02 -11.22
#